data_AF-A0A1G0CWW6-F1
#
_entry.id   AF-A0A1G0CWW6-F1
#
_cell.length_a   1.000
_cell.length_b   1.000
_cell.length_c   1.000
_cell.angle_alpha   90.00
_cell.angle_beta   90.00
_cell.angle_gamma   90.00
#
_symmetry.space_group_name_H-M   'P 1'
#
loop_
_entity.id
_entity.type
_entity.pdbx_description
1 polymer ?
#
loop_
_entity_poly.entity_id
_entity_poly.type
_entity_poly.pdbx_seq_one_letter_code
_entity_poly.pdbx_strand_id
1 'polypeptide(L)'
;QAQFHPDKLSLLSEAERRASMQSAARVNEAYQTLRSSTRRACYLLALHGVNLPEETGFAMSDDFLMQQMGWREAIADAQRTGDAHLLVELETRLQHEMRELEEQLAVRIDSEQNYADAAEEVHKLSFLEKLAQEIATASGAIQH
;
A
#
# COMPACT_ATOMS: atom_id res chain seq x y z
N GLN A 1 26.30 17.48 -42.51
CA GLN A 1 26.48 16.19 -41.84
C GLN A 1 25.38 16.06 -40.80
N ALA A 2 24.32 15.35 -41.15
CA ALA A 2 23.19 15.05 -40.29
C ALA A 2 22.87 13.57 -40.51
N GLN A 3 22.78 12.81 -39.42
CA GLN A 3 21.93 11.61 -39.28
C GLN A 3 22.25 10.95 -37.93
N PHE A 4 21.67 11.50 -36.86
CA PHE A 4 21.36 10.69 -35.68
C PHE A 4 19.97 10.10 -35.95
N HIS A 5 19.90 8.78 -36.15
CA HIS A 5 18.62 8.08 -36.36
C HIS A 5 17.90 7.89 -35.00
N PRO A 6 16.62 8.31 -34.87
CA PRO A 6 15.86 8.25 -33.61
C PRO A 6 15.15 6.90 -33.35
N ASP A 7 15.32 5.89 -34.20
CA ASP A 7 14.49 4.66 -34.17
C ASP A 7 14.71 3.72 -32.98
N LYS A 8 15.75 3.90 -32.17
CA LYS A 8 15.95 3.09 -30.95
C LYS A 8 15.25 3.67 -29.71
N LEU A 9 14.93 4.96 -29.70
CA LEU A 9 14.26 5.61 -28.55
C LEU A 9 12.75 5.32 -28.53
N SER A 10 12.13 5.10 -29.69
CA SER A 10 10.68 4.89 -29.78
C SER A 10 10.22 3.50 -29.33
N LEU A 11 11.07 2.47 -29.45
CA LEU A 11 10.79 1.10 -29.01
C LEU A 11 11.08 0.88 -27.52
N LEU A 12 12.11 1.53 -26.98
CA LEU A 12 12.42 1.50 -25.54
C LEU A 12 11.29 2.15 -24.74
N SER A 13 10.83 3.33 -25.17
CA SER A 13 9.73 4.04 -24.52
C SER A 13 8.40 3.29 -24.56
N GLU A 14 8.12 2.50 -25.59
CA GLU A 14 6.89 1.69 -25.66
C GLU A 14 6.94 0.46 -24.72
N ALA A 15 8.11 -0.17 -24.60
CA ALA A 15 8.34 -1.27 -23.66
C ALA A 15 8.33 -0.79 -22.21
N GLU A 16 8.97 0.34 -21.92
CA GLU A 16 8.94 1.02 -20.61
C GLU A 16 7.50 1.43 -20.26
N ARG A 17 6.74 1.98 -21.21
CA ARG A 17 5.33 2.35 -20.99
C ARG A 17 4.45 1.12 -20.70
N ARG A 18 4.66 0.00 -21.40
CA ARG A 18 3.93 -1.26 -21.13
C ARG A 18 4.30 -1.86 -19.78
N ALA A 19 5.58 -1.86 -19.41
CA ALA A 19 6.03 -2.32 -18.10
C ALA A 19 5.42 -1.46 -16.99
N SER A 20 5.42 -0.13 -17.16
CA SER A 20 4.79 0.83 -16.26
C SER A 20 3.27 0.64 -16.14
N MET A 21 2.56 0.41 -17.25
CA MET A 21 1.12 0.13 -17.24
C MET A 21 0.79 -1.21 -16.56
N GLN A 22 1.60 -2.25 -16.77
CA GLN A 22 1.43 -3.53 -16.08
C GLN A 22 1.70 -3.41 -14.58
N SER A 23 2.66 -2.58 -14.19
CA SER A 23 2.92 -2.28 -12.78
C SER A 23 1.71 -1.60 -12.15
N ALA A 24 1.19 -0.53 -12.76
CA ALA A 24 0.01 0.18 -12.25
C ALA A 24 -1.24 -0.71 -12.14
N ALA A 25 -1.44 -1.63 -13.08
CA ALA A 25 -2.53 -2.60 -13.02
C ALA A 25 -2.37 -3.60 -11.84
N ARG A 26 -1.15 -4.12 -11.62
CA ARG A 26 -0.85 -5.00 -10.48
C ARG A 26 -1.01 -4.27 -9.15
N VAL A 27 -0.60 -3.00 -9.08
CA VAL A 27 -0.77 -2.15 -7.90
C VAL A 27 -2.23 -2.03 -7.51
N ASN A 28 -3.10 -1.74 -8.49
CA ASN A 28 -4.53 -1.61 -8.25
C ASN A 28 -5.17 -2.94 -7.82
N GLU A 29 -4.77 -4.06 -8.42
CA GLU A 29 -5.31 -5.38 -8.07
C GLU A 29 -4.91 -5.81 -6.65
N ALA A 30 -3.64 -5.61 -6.28
CA ALA A 30 -3.16 -5.85 -4.93
C ALA A 30 -3.92 -4.98 -3.92
N TYR A 31 -4.04 -3.67 -4.19
CA TYR A 31 -4.81 -2.76 -3.34
C TYR A 31 -6.26 -3.18 -3.13
N GLN A 32 -6.98 -3.56 -4.20
CA GLN A 32 -8.38 -3.95 -4.09
C GLN A 32 -8.56 -5.24 -3.29
N THR A 33 -7.62 -6.18 -3.43
CA THR A 33 -7.61 -7.43 -2.65
C THR A 33 -7.45 -7.13 -1.17
N LEU A 34 -6.49 -6.28 -0.82
CA LEU A 34 -6.20 -5.84 0.55
C LEU A 34 -7.37 -5.06 1.15
N ARG A 35 -7.99 -4.17 0.37
CA ARG A 35 -9.20 -3.47 0.79
C ARG A 35 -10.34 -4.43 1.13
N SER A 36 -10.41 -5.56 0.44
CA SER A 36 -11.43 -6.56 0.72
C SER A 36 -11.15 -7.35 2.01
N SER A 37 -9.90 -7.65 2.34
CA SER A 37 -9.53 -8.38 3.55
C SER A 37 -9.74 -7.54 4.81
N THR A 38 -9.33 -6.27 4.82
CA THR A 38 -9.56 -5.37 5.97
C THR A 38 -11.04 -5.20 6.26
N ARG A 39 -11.86 -4.95 5.24
CA ARG A 39 -13.32 -4.87 5.40
C ARG A 39 -13.93 -6.14 5.97
N ARG A 40 -13.45 -7.30 5.52
CA ARG A 40 -13.90 -8.60 6.02
C ARG A 40 -13.54 -8.75 7.50
N ALA A 41 -12.33 -8.37 7.90
CA ALA A 41 -11.94 -8.40 9.31
C ALA A 41 -12.77 -7.45 10.18
N CYS A 42 -13.02 -6.21 9.71
CA CYS A 42 -13.94 -5.28 10.40
C CYS A 42 -15.30 -5.92 10.65
N TYR A 43 -15.84 -6.58 9.63
CA TYR A 43 -17.13 -7.25 9.72
C TYR A 43 -17.12 -8.41 10.73
N LEU A 44 -16.07 -9.24 10.72
CA LEU A 44 -15.91 -10.32 11.70
C LEU A 44 -15.86 -9.78 13.12
N LEU A 45 -15.09 -8.72 13.39
CA LEU A 45 -15.03 -8.08 14.71
C LEU A 45 -16.38 -7.52 15.16
N ALA A 46 -17.14 -6.92 14.24
CA ALA A 46 -18.49 -6.44 14.52
C ALA A 46 -19.45 -7.56 14.93
N LEU A 47 -19.35 -8.76 14.33
CA LEU A 47 -20.13 -9.94 14.74
C LEU A 47 -19.81 -10.40 16.17
N HIS A 48 -18.59 -10.13 16.64
CA HIS A 48 -18.15 -10.40 18.02
C HIS A 48 -18.40 -9.23 18.99
N GLY A 49 -19.17 -8.22 18.56
CA GLY A 49 -19.54 -7.07 19.39
C GLY A 49 -18.45 -6.00 19.53
N VAL A 50 -17.34 -6.13 18.78
CA VAL A 50 -16.28 -5.12 18.72
C VAL A 50 -16.61 -4.14 17.60
N ASN A 51 -17.15 -2.98 17.97
CA ASN A 51 -17.32 -1.87 17.05
C ASN A 51 -16.02 -1.07 17.02
N LEU A 52 -15.32 -1.14 15.90
CA LEU A 52 -14.17 -0.30 15.61
C LEU A 52 -14.65 1.16 15.56
N PRO A 53 -14.19 2.06 16.45
CA PRO A 53 -14.38 3.50 16.25
C PRO A 53 -13.86 3.95 14.89
N GLU A 54 -14.33 5.12 14.42
CA GLU A 54 -13.77 5.77 13.24
C GLU A 54 -12.25 5.93 13.39
N GLU A 55 -11.51 6.01 12.28
CA GLU A 55 -10.04 5.95 12.23
C GLU A 55 -9.30 6.93 13.18
N THR A 56 -9.99 7.95 13.67
CA THR A 56 -9.51 8.97 14.61
C THR A 56 -9.59 8.55 16.09
N GLY A 57 -10.23 7.43 16.42
CA GLY A 57 -10.51 7.01 17.80
C GLY A 57 -9.46 6.12 18.46
N PHE A 58 -8.50 5.58 17.71
CA PHE A 58 -7.42 4.74 18.26
C PHE A 58 -6.12 5.52 18.44
N ALA A 59 -5.63 5.56 19.67
CA ALA A 59 -4.26 5.97 19.95
C ALA A 59 -3.31 4.90 19.42
N MET A 60 -2.54 5.24 18.38
CA MET A 60 -1.46 4.39 17.88
C MET A 60 -0.20 4.59 18.71
N SER A 61 0.67 3.58 18.72
CA SER A 61 1.99 3.73 19.34
C SER A 61 2.84 4.78 18.60
N ASP A 62 3.69 5.48 19.34
CA ASP A 62 4.63 6.45 18.78
C ASP A 62 5.51 5.83 17.69
N ASP A 63 5.94 4.58 17.90
CA ASP A 63 6.73 3.81 16.93
C ASP A 63 6.00 3.62 15.60
N PHE A 64 4.71 3.29 15.65
CA PHE A 64 3.89 3.15 14.44
C PHE A 64 3.72 4.50 13.71
N LEU A 65 3.49 5.57 14.46
CA LEU A 65 3.36 6.91 13.88
C LEU A 65 4.66 7.38 13.23
N MET A 66 5.82 7.12 13.84
CA MET A 66 7.12 7.39 13.24
C MET A 66 7.34 6.58 11.96
N GLN A 67 6.96 5.31 11.95
CA GLN A 67 7.01 4.48 10.74
C GLN A 67 6.15 5.06 9.62
N GLN A 68 4.91 5.48 9.93
CA GLN A 68 4.00 6.13 8.98
C GLN A 68 4.59 7.42 8.39
N MET A 69 5.27 8.24 9.21
CA MET A 69 5.97 9.43 8.72
C MET A 69 7.09 9.07 7.76
N GLY A 70 7.91 8.07 8.09
CA GLY A 70 8.99 7.61 7.21
C GLY A 70 8.50 7.08 5.86
N TRP A 71 7.36 6.38 5.85
CA TRP A 71 6.69 5.98 4.61
C TRP A 71 6.33 7.18 3.74
N ARG A 72 5.69 8.20 4.33
CA ARG A 72 5.26 9.41 3.60
C ARG A 72 6.42 10.24 3.08
N GLU A 73 7.51 10.33 3.84
CA GLU A 73 8.74 10.98 3.40
C GLU A 73 9.33 10.27 2.19
N ALA A 74 9.42 8.93 2.22
CA ALA A 74 9.94 8.16 1.10
C ALA A 74 9.07 8.29 -0.17
N ILE A 75 7.74 8.31 -0.03
CA ILE A 75 6.81 8.55 -1.14
C ILE A 75 7.04 9.95 -1.73
N ALA A 76 7.11 10.98 -0.87
CA ALA A 76 7.33 12.35 -1.31
C ALA A 76 8.69 12.53 -2.00
N ASP A 77 9.73 11.85 -1.52
CA ASP A 77 11.05 11.84 -2.13
C ASP A 77 11.05 11.19 -3.51
N ALA A 78 10.36 10.05 -3.67
CA ALA A 78 10.19 9.40 -4.97
C ALA A 78 9.45 10.29 -5.96
N GLN A 79 8.37 10.97 -5.53
CA GLN A 79 7.66 11.95 -6.36
C GLN A 79 8.53 13.12 -6.77
N ARG A 80 9.31 13.68 -5.82
CA ARG A 80 10.19 14.82 -6.08
C ARG A 80 11.30 14.48 -7.07
N THR A 81 11.80 13.25 -7.04
CA THR A 81 12.89 12.77 -7.89
C THR A 81 12.42 12.12 -9.19
N GLY A 82 11.12 11.82 -9.32
CA GLY A 82 10.58 11.07 -10.46
C GLY A 82 11.01 9.59 -10.45
N ASP A 83 11.38 9.06 -9.29
CA ASP A 83 11.89 7.69 -9.16
C ASP A 83 10.74 6.67 -9.04
N ALA A 84 10.31 6.17 -10.20
CA ALA A 84 9.30 5.13 -10.26
C ALA A 84 9.78 3.79 -9.66
N HIS A 85 11.08 3.51 -9.64
CA HIS A 85 11.61 2.27 -9.07
C HIS A 85 11.47 2.26 -7.55
N LEU A 86 11.78 3.39 -6.91
CA LEU A 86 11.58 3.57 -5.47
C LEU A 86 10.11 3.36 -5.07
N LEU A 87 9.15 3.85 -5.86
CA LEU A 87 7.74 3.59 -5.59
C LEU A 87 7.36 2.10 -5.66
N VAL A 88 7.94 1.34 -6.60
CA VAL A 88 7.72 -0.12 -6.72
C VAL A 88 8.34 -0.87 -5.54
N GLU A 89 9.52 -0.45 -5.06
CA GLU A 89 10.14 -1.02 -3.85
C GLU A 89 9.28 -0.76 -2.61
N LEU A 90 8.84 0.48 -2.44
CA LEU A 90 7.94 0.88 -1.36
C LEU A 90 6.64 0.07 -1.40
N GLU A 91 6.04 -0.09 -2.58
CA GLU A 91 4.86 -0.93 -2.75
C GLU A 91 5.10 -2.37 -2.30
N THR A 92 6.18 -2.98 -2.77
CA THR A 92 6.51 -4.39 -2.46
C THR A 92 6.68 -4.58 -0.96
N ARG A 93 7.38 -3.66 -0.30
CA ARG A 93 7.55 -3.67 1.16
C ARG A 93 6.21 -3.48 1.88
N LEU A 94 5.38 -2.55 1.42
CA LEU A 94 4.08 -2.26 2.06
C LEU A 94 3.17 -3.48 1.98
N GLN A 95 3.11 -4.12 0.82
CA GLN A 95 2.34 -5.36 0.64
C GLN A 95 2.83 -6.49 1.54
N HIS A 96 4.14 -6.55 1.82
CA HIS A 96 4.68 -7.53 2.76
C HIS A 96 4.24 -7.24 4.19
N GLU A 97 4.38 -6.00 4.67
CA GLU A 97 3.93 -5.59 6.02
C GLU A 97 2.42 -5.82 6.20
N MET A 98 1.62 -5.57 5.16
CA MET A 98 0.18 -5.84 5.19
C MET A 98 -0.15 -7.34 5.29
N ARG A 99 0.51 -8.19 4.50
CA ARG A 99 0.30 -9.65 4.58
C ARG A 99 0.65 -10.20 5.96
N GLU A 100 1.73 -9.73 6.56
CA GLU A 100 2.11 -10.16 7.92
C GLU A 100 1.05 -9.76 8.96
N LEU A 101 0.49 -8.56 8.84
CA LEU A 101 -0.62 -8.12 9.70
C LEU A 101 -1.90 -8.93 9.45
N GLU A 102 -2.22 -9.27 8.20
CA GLU A 102 -3.38 -10.12 7.88
C GLU A 102 -3.25 -11.53 8.46
N GLU A 103 -2.05 -12.11 8.40
CA GLU A 103 -1.76 -13.42 9.00
C GLU A 103 -1.90 -13.38 10.53
N GLN A 104 -1.36 -12.34 11.17
CA GLN A 104 -1.52 -12.12 12.62
C GLN A 104 -2.99 -11.95 13.00
N LEU A 105 -3.73 -11.16 12.22
CA LEU A 105 -5.14 -10.90 12.44
C LEU A 105 -5.99 -12.17 12.33
N ALA A 106 -5.70 -13.03 11.36
CA ALA A 106 -6.36 -14.32 11.22
C ALA A 106 -6.13 -15.19 12.47
N VAL A 107 -4.90 -15.25 12.99
CA VAL A 107 -4.60 -15.99 14.22
C VAL A 107 -5.36 -15.41 15.41
N ARG A 108 -5.39 -14.08 15.57
CA ARG A 108 -6.06 -13.42 16.70
C ARG A 108 -7.57 -13.61 16.70
N ILE A 109 -8.20 -13.57 15.52
CA ILE A 109 -9.65 -13.75 15.39
C ILE A 109 -10.01 -15.24 15.54
N ASP A 110 -9.37 -16.12 14.77
CA ASP A 110 -9.82 -17.51 14.64
C ASP A 110 -9.34 -18.41 15.79
N SER A 111 -8.12 -18.16 16.31
CA SER A 111 -7.48 -19.03 17.29
C SER A 111 -7.50 -18.45 18.70
N GLU A 112 -7.09 -17.19 18.85
CA GLU A 112 -6.94 -16.57 20.18
C GLU A 112 -8.22 -15.94 20.70
N GLN A 113 -9.17 -15.62 19.81
CA GLN A 113 -10.37 -14.82 20.10
C GLN A 113 -10.03 -13.49 20.81
N ASN A 114 -8.84 -12.95 20.53
CA ASN A 114 -8.37 -11.70 21.10
C ASN A 114 -8.82 -10.53 20.22
N TYR A 115 -10.11 -10.20 20.33
CA TYR A 115 -10.74 -9.19 19.48
C TYR A 115 -10.26 -7.75 19.75
N ALA A 116 -9.68 -7.49 20.93
CA ALA A 116 -9.12 -6.18 21.27
C ALA A 116 -7.85 -5.90 20.47
N ASP A 117 -6.90 -6.85 20.47
CA ASP A 117 -5.67 -6.69 19.71
C ASP A 117 -5.93 -6.80 18.19
N ALA A 118 -6.86 -7.66 17.78
CA ALA A 118 -7.31 -7.74 16.39
C ALA A 118 -7.89 -6.39 15.89
N ALA A 119 -8.55 -5.62 16.77
CA ALA A 119 -9.03 -4.30 16.42
C ALA A 119 -7.88 -3.34 16.11
N GLU A 120 -6.83 -3.34 16.94
CA GLU A 120 -5.63 -2.52 16.70
C GLU A 120 -4.97 -2.88 15.35
N GLU A 121 -4.88 -4.17 15.01
CA GLU A 121 -4.32 -4.63 13.73
C GLU A 121 -5.15 -4.20 12.52
N VAL A 122 -6.48 -4.26 12.61
CA VAL A 122 -7.38 -3.72 11.58
C VAL A 122 -7.17 -2.22 11.38
N HIS A 123 -6.93 -1.48 12.46
CA HIS A 123 -6.62 -0.06 12.32
C HIS A 123 -5.26 0.17 11.65
N LYS A 124 -4.22 -0.57 12.04
CA LYS A 124 -2.91 -0.52 11.36
C LYS A 124 -3.05 -0.83 9.87
N LEU A 125 -3.80 -1.87 9.50
CA LEU A 125 -4.10 -2.20 8.11
C LEU A 125 -4.78 -1.05 7.36
N SER A 126 -5.71 -0.34 7.99
CA SER A 126 -6.40 0.82 7.39
C SER A 126 -5.43 1.98 7.08
N PHE A 127 -4.42 2.20 7.93
CA PHE A 127 -3.34 3.17 7.64
C PHE A 127 -2.45 2.70 6.47
N LEU A 128 -2.10 1.42 6.42
CA LEU A 128 -1.31 0.87 5.31
C LEU A 128 -2.08 0.92 3.98
N GLU A 129 -3.41 0.71 3.99
CA GLU A 129 -4.24 0.89 2.80
C GLU A 129 -4.20 2.32 2.25
N LYS A 130 -4.16 3.33 3.14
CA LYS A 130 -4.01 4.72 2.73
C LYS A 130 -2.65 4.97 2.11
N LEU A 131 -1.58 4.43 2.70
CA LEU A 131 -0.24 4.50 2.10
C LEU A 131 -0.21 3.83 0.72
N ALA A 132 -0.88 2.68 0.55
CA ALA A 132 -0.96 2.02 -0.74
C ALA A 132 -1.66 2.90 -1.79
N GLN A 133 -2.72 3.61 -1.39
CA GLN A 133 -3.40 4.58 -2.26
C GLN A 133 -2.49 5.79 -2.59
N GLU A 134 -1.72 6.27 -1.61
CA GLU A 134 -0.74 7.35 -1.81
C GLU A 134 0.36 6.92 -2.81
N ILE A 135 0.91 5.70 -2.68
CA ILE A 135 1.88 5.12 -3.63
C ILE A 135 1.29 4.96 -5.03
N ALA A 136 0.07 4.43 -5.15
CA ALA A 136 -0.60 4.25 -6.44
C ALA A 136 -0.82 5.61 -7.14
N THR A 137 -1.22 6.62 -6.37
CA THR A 137 -1.43 7.99 -6.87
C THR A 137 -0.10 8.61 -7.31
N ALA A 138 0.95 8.46 -6.49
CA ALA A 138 2.30 8.93 -6.82
C ALA A 138 2.84 8.26 -8.09
N SER A 139 2.63 6.96 -8.24
CA SER A 139 3.07 6.19 -9.40
C SER A 139 2.39 6.68 -10.68
N GLY A 140 1.07 6.94 -10.62
CA GLY A 140 0.33 7.52 -11.74
C GLY A 140 0.82 8.93 -12.09
N ALA A 141 1.21 9.74 -11.11
CA ALA A 141 1.70 11.10 -11.34
C ALA A 141 3.09 11.14 -12.02
N ILE A 142 3.99 10.21 -11.71
CA ILE A 142 5.33 10.14 -12.35
C ILE A 142 5.24 9.66 -13.81
N GLN A 143 4.17 8.95 -14.18
CA GLN A 143 3.98 8.40 -15.52
C GLN A 143 3.45 9.42 -16.56
N HIS A 144 3.04 10.62 -16.12
CA HIS A 144 2.44 11.68 -16.93
C HIS A 144 3.32 12.92 -17.01
#